data_AF-X8HQB6-F1
#
_entry.id   AF-X8HQB6-F1
#
_cell.length_a   1.000
_cell.length_b   1.000
_cell.length_c   1.000
_cell.angle_alpha   90.00
_cell.angle_beta   90.00
_cell.angle_gamma   90.00
#
_symmetry.space_group_name_H-M   'P 1'
#
loop_
_entity.id
_entity.type
_entity.pdbx_description
1 polymer ?
#
loop_
_entity_poly.entity_id
_entity_poly.type
_entity_poly.pdbx_seq_one_letter_code
_entity_poly.pdbx_strand_id
1 'polypeptide(L)'
;PNWIKKYGKDIAFFATNDAQTEPLLKQIAAYGGYFIEADLPSPTMGYPGAFGIEFSDDEKGNWPKILEEVEKAVIAAGGSGRMGTWAYSYNFAGVEGLTDLAIKSIESGDRDFTLDKLLASLNVATPGAKWNGSIMKDNNGVDVPNAFFIYQDTYIFGKGYMGVTSVEIPEKYTNLGK
;
A
#
# COMPACT_ATOMS: atom_id res chain seq x y z
N PRO A 1 -13.91 19.16 5.35
CA PRO A 1 -13.89 20.38 6.22
C PRO A 1 -14.67 20.25 7.55
N ASN A 2 -15.92 19.78 7.55
CA ASN A 2 -16.75 19.73 8.78
C ASN A 2 -16.13 18.89 9.90
N TRP A 3 -15.61 17.71 9.57
CA TRP A 3 -14.97 16.82 10.53
C TRP A 3 -13.65 17.38 11.09
N ILE A 4 -12.86 18.05 10.25
CA ILE A 4 -11.63 18.75 10.66
C ILE A 4 -11.97 19.90 11.62
N LYS A 5 -13.04 20.66 11.35
CA LYS A 5 -13.50 21.72 12.25
C LYS A 5 -13.92 21.17 13.62
N LYS A 6 -14.50 19.97 13.67
CA LYS A 6 -14.99 19.35 14.90
C LYS A 6 -13.88 18.68 15.71
N TYR A 7 -12.97 17.95 15.05
CA TYR A 7 -12.02 17.06 15.72
C TYR A 7 -10.55 17.49 15.56
N GLY A 8 -10.29 18.56 14.82
CA GLY A 8 -8.93 19.03 14.53
C GLY A 8 -8.35 18.39 13.26
N LYS A 9 -7.10 18.76 12.95
CA LYS A 9 -6.38 18.28 11.75
C LYS A 9 -5.72 16.92 11.94
N ASP A 10 -5.67 16.42 13.17
CA ASP A 10 -5.02 15.14 13.46
C ASP A 10 -6.05 14.01 13.48
N ILE A 11 -6.73 13.88 12.35
CA ILE A 11 -7.81 12.92 12.10
C ILE A 11 -7.53 12.20 10.78
N ALA A 12 -7.66 10.87 10.79
CA ALA A 12 -7.54 10.05 9.59
C ALA A 12 -8.89 9.92 8.88
N PHE A 13 -8.85 10.01 7.55
CA PHE A 13 -9.96 9.74 6.66
C PHE A 13 -9.63 8.53 5.81
N PHE A 14 -10.67 7.76 5.49
CA PHE A 14 -10.59 6.58 4.64
C PHE A 14 -11.73 6.63 3.62
N ALA A 15 -11.43 6.27 2.38
CA ALA A 15 -12.41 6.12 1.31
C ALA A 15 -12.53 4.63 0.97
N THR A 16 -13.76 4.15 0.77
CA THR A 16 -14.05 2.74 0.44
C THR A 16 -14.29 2.53 -1.05
N ASN A 17 -13.95 3.52 -1.89
CA ASN A 17 -14.19 3.53 -3.33
C ASN A 17 -13.28 4.59 -4.00
N ASP A 18 -12.65 4.21 -5.11
CA ASP A 18 -11.84 5.05 -6.00
C ASP A 18 -12.45 6.42 -6.31
N ALA A 19 -13.76 6.48 -6.59
CA ALA A 19 -14.45 7.72 -6.95
C ALA A 19 -14.44 8.76 -5.82
N GLN A 20 -14.25 8.33 -4.57
CA GLN A 20 -14.16 9.20 -3.40
C GLN A 20 -12.72 9.64 -3.10
N THR A 21 -11.72 8.91 -3.60
CA THR A 21 -10.31 9.13 -3.27
C THR A 21 -9.81 10.48 -3.78
N GLU A 22 -10.01 10.80 -5.05
CA GLU A 22 -9.59 12.09 -5.62
C GLU A 22 -10.16 13.32 -4.89
N PRO A 23 -11.49 13.45 -4.71
CA PRO A 23 -12.03 14.58 -3.99
C PRO A 23 -11.57 14.59 -2.52
N LEU A 24 -11.42 13.43 -1.88
CA LEU A 24 -10.93 13.37 -0.50
C LEU A 24 -9.50 13.89 -0.38
N LEU A 25 -8.59 13.46 -1.27
CA LEU A 25 -7.19 13.94 -1.31
C LEU A 25 -7.13 15.46 -1.49
N LYS A 26 -7.90 16.03 -2.42
CA LYS A 26 -8.00 17.49 -2.61
C LYS A 26 -8.44 18.20 -1.33
N GLN A 27 -9.44 17.67 -0.63
CA GLN A 27 -9.93 18.25 0.61
C GLN A 27 -8.89 18.14 1.74
N ILE A 28 -8.16 17.03 1.84
CA ILE A 28 -7.13 16.86 2.87
C ILE A 28 -5.93 17.77 2.60
N ALA A 29 -5.52 17.94 1.34
CA ALA A 29 -4.49 18.90 0.97
C ALA A 29 -4.87 20.33 1.37
N ALA A 30 -6.12 20.74 1.06
CA ALA A 30 -6.60 22.10 1.32
C ALA A 30 -6.86 22.39 2.81
N TYR A 31 -7.36 21.42 3.58
CA TYR A 31 -7.88 21.66 4.93
C TYR A 31 -7.10 20.93 6.04
N GLY A 32 -6.22 19.99 5.71
CA GLY A 32 -5.53 19.10 6.66
C GLY A 32 -6.27 17.77 6.89
N GLY A 33 -5.81 16.99 7.87
CA GLY A 33 -6.20 15.59 8.04
C GLY A 33 -5.08 14.63 7.70
N TYR A 34 -5.36 13.34 7.78
CA TYR A 34 -4.51 12.25 7.32
C TYR A 34 -5.27 11.38 6.31
N PHE A 35 -4.58 10.97 5.26
CA PHE A 35 -4.99 9.90 4.35
C PHE A 35 -3.86 8.89 4.33
N ILE A 36 -3.96 7.83 5.14
CA ILE A 36 -2.82 6.92 5.33
C ILE A 36 -2.73 5.93 4.17
N GLU A 37 -3.86 5.34 3.77
CA GLU A 37 -3.94 4.39 2.67
C GLU A 37 -5.33 4.45 2.01
N ALA A 38 -5.38 4.12 0.72
CA ALA A 38 -6.62 3.84 0.00
C ALA A 38 -7.08 2.39 0.27
N ASP A 39 -8.30 2.05 -0.12
CA ASP A 39 -8.78 0.66 -0.14
C ASP A 39 -7.96 -0.23 -1.08
N LEU A 40 -7.50 0.32 -2.21
CA LEU A 40 -6.48 -0.28 -3.08
C LEU A 40 -5.26 0.67 -3.18
N PRO A 41 -4.27 0.54 -2.28
CA PRO A 41 -3.16 1.48 -2.19
C PRO A 41 -2.23 1.40 -3.40
N SER A 42 -1.97 2.55 -4.02
CA SER A 42 -1.02 2.73 -5.13
C SER A 42 -0.79 4.23 -5.38
N PRO A 43 0.42 4.66 -5.77
CA PRO A 43 0.69 6.07 -6.10
C PRO A 43 -0.10 6.52 -7.34
N THR A 44 -0.59 5.59 -8.16
CA THR A 44 -1.42 5.91 -9.33
C THR A 44 -2.90 6.06 -9.01
N MET A 45 -3.33 5.72 -7.78
CA MET A 45 -4.74 5.72 -7.40
C MET A 45 -5.14 7.03 -6.76
N GLY A 46 -5.93 7.82 -7.48
CA GLY A 46 -6.47 9.11 -7.04
C GLY A 46 -5.46 10.26 -7.00
N TYR A 47 -4.19 10.03 -6.66
CA TYR A 47 -3.18 11.09 -6.63
C TYR A 47 -3.02 11.84 -7.96
N PRO A 48 -2.98 11.17 -9.14
CA PRO A 48 -2.82 11.89 -10.41
C PRO A 48 -3.96 12.86 -10.71
N GLY A 49 -5.22 12.43 -10.57
CA GLY A 49 -6.38 13.31 -10.76
C GLY A 49 -6.57 14.34 -9.64
N ALA A 50 -6.08 14.03 -8.42
CA ALA A 50 -6.09 14.95 -7.30
C ALA A 50 -5.15 16.16 -7.53
N PHE A 51 -3.96 15.90 -8.06
CA PHE A 51 -2.88 16.88 -8.10
C PHE A 51 -2.39 17.24 -9.50
N GLY A 52 -3.11 16.80 -10.55
CA GLY A 52 -2.81 17.16 -11.94
C GLY A 52 -1.50 16.56 -12.45
N ILE A 53 -1.20 15.33 -12.03
CA ILE A 53 0.01 14.61 -12.45
C ILE A 53 -0.29 13.91 -13.76
N GLU A 54 0.59 14.12 -14.74
CA GLU A 54 0.60 13.37 -15.99
C GLU A 54 1.92 12.60 -16.07
N PHE A 55 1.82 11.30 -16.30
CA PHE A 55 3.01 10.46 -16.51
C PHE A 55 3.30 10.36 -18.00
N SER A 56 4.55 10.57 -18.36
CA SER A 56 5.10 10.26 -19.68
C SER A 56 5.06 8.76 -19.98
N ASP A 57 5.22 8.39 -21.25
CA ASP A 57 5.27 6.98 -21.64
C ASP A 57 6.46 6.22 -21.03
N ASP A 58 7.60 6.88 -20.80
CA ASP A 58 8.78 6.25 -20.19
C ASP A 58 8.69 6.11 -18.65
N GLU A 59 7.70 6.76 -18.03
CA GLU A 59 7.40 6.62 -16.61
C GLU A 59 6.41 5.48 -16.34
N LYS A 60 5.63 5.06 -17.34
CA LYS A 60 4.66 3.98 -17.17
C LYS A 60 5.35 2.68 -16.77
N GLY A 61 4.96 2.15 -15.61
CA GLY A 61 5.56 0.95 -15.03
C GLY A 61 6.89 1.19 -14.29
N ASN A 62 7.45 2.41 -14.34
CA ASN A 62 8.60 2.79 -13.54
C ASN A 62 8.14 3.30 -12.17
N TRP A 63 7.83 2.36 -11.27
CA TRP A 63 7.29 2.66 -9.94
C TRP A 63 8.15 3.63 -9.10
N PRO A 64 9.50 3.53 -9.08
CA PRO A 64 10.31 4.53 -8.41
C PRO A 64 10.10 5.97 -8.92
N LYS A 65 10.07 6.17 -10.26
CA LYS A 65 9.78 7.49 -10.85
C LYS A 65 8.35 7.94 -10.57
N ILE A 66 7.37 7.05 -10.72
CA ILE A 66 5.96 7.33 -10.42
C ILE A 66 5.82 7.82 -8.98
N LEU A 67 6.45 7.12 -8.02
CA LEU A 67 6.41 7.48 -6.61
C LEU A 67 7.05 8.85 -6.36
N GLU A 68 8.20 9.11 -6.99
CA GLU A 68 8.91 10.39 -6.87
C GLU A 68 8.05 11.57 -7.38
N GLU A 69 7.43 11.44 -8.55
CA GLU A 69 6.57 12.48 -9.12
C GLU A 69 5.31 12.72 -8.29
N VAL A 70 4.70 11.65 -7.79
CA VAL A 70 3.55 11.75 -6.88
C VAL A 70 3.95 12.41 -5.56
N GLU A 71 5.10 12.06 -5.00
CA GLU A 71 5.62 12.67 -3.79
C GLU A 71 5.84 14.17 -3.95
N LYS A 72 6.46 14.60 -5.05
CA LYS A 72 6.65 16.03 -5.36
C LYS A 72 5.32 16.77 -5.41
N ALA A 73 4.33 16.23 -6.12
CA ALA A 73 3.01 16.85 -6.26
C ALA A 73 2.26 16.92 -4.92
N VAL A 74 2.29 15.85 -4.14
CA VAL A 74 1.68 15.79 -2.80
C VAL A 74 2.33 16.79 -1.85
N ILE A 75 3.67 16.88 -1.83
CA ILE A 75 4.39 17.85 -1.01
C ILE A 75 4.03 19.28 -1.43
N ALA A 76 4.02 19.58 -2.73
CA ALA A 76 3.66 20.89 -3.26
C ALA A 76 2.21 21.28 -2.89
N ALA A 77 1.30 20.32 -2.82
CA ALA A 77 -0.08 20.52 -2.39
C ALA A 77 -0.27 20.61 -0.85
N GLY A 78 0.80 20.47 -0.06
CA GLY A 78 0.75 20.54 1.41
C GLY A 78 0.42 19.22 2.11
N GLY A 79 0.48 18.09 1.40
CA GLY A 79 0.20 16.75 1.93
C GLY A 79 1.39 16.07 2.64
N SER A 80 2.54 16.73 2.73
CA SER A 80 3.75 16.18 3.36
C SER A 80 3.50 15.68 4.79
N GLY A 81 3.90 14.45 5.06
CA GLY A 81 3.72 13.76 6.34
C GLY A 81 2.28 13.41 6.69
N ARG A 82 1.32 13.64 5.77
CA ARG A 82 -0.13 13.49 5.98
C ARG A 82 -0.82 12.54 5.01
N MET A 83 -0.20 12.28 3.87
CA MET A 83 -0.71 11.38 2.85
C MET A 83 0.23 10.19 2.68
N GLY A 84 -0.36 9.01 2.47
CA GLY A 84 0.37 7.76 2.31
C GLY A 84 -0.18 6.88 1.19
N THR A 85 0.60 5.85 0.88
CA THR A 85 0.32 4.88 -0.18
C THR A 85 1.14 3.61 0.08
N TRP A 86 0.97 2.60 -0.76
CA TRP A 86 2.04 1.64 -1.04
C TRP A 86 2.90 2.18 -2.18
N ALA A 87 4.20 1.93 -2.16
CA ALA A 87 5.14 2.41 -3.18
C ALA A 87 4.93 1.73 -4.54
N TYR A 88 4.50 0.47 -4.51
CA TYR A 88 4.14 -0.32 -5.68
C TYR A 88 2.67 -0.71 -5.58
N SER A 89 1.93 -0.65 -6.69
CA SER A 89 0.54 -1.12 -6.66
C SER A 89 0.46 -2.59 -6.33
N TYR A 90 -0.58 -2.97 -5.57
CA TYR A 90 -0.85 -4.36 -5.24
C TYR A 90 -0.93 -5.26 -6.48
N ASN A 91 -1.64 -4.82 -7.52
CA ASN A 91 -1.82 -5.61 -8.75
C ASN A 91 -0.49 -5.85 -9.48
N PHE A 92 0.35 -4.81 -9.61
CA PHE A 92 1.67 -4.97 -10.22
C PHE A 92 2.55 -5.91 -9.41
N ALA A 93 2.70 -5.63 -8.11
CA ALA A 93 3.56 -6.42 -7.24
C ALA A 93 3.09 -7.88 -7.17
N GLY A 94 1.79 -8.11 -7.08
CA GLY A 94 1.19 -9.43 -7.06
C GLY A 94 1.44 -10.22 -8.34
N VAL A 95 1.22 -9.62 -9.52
CA VAL A 95 1.46 -10.31 -10.80
C VAL A 95 2.94 -10.64 -10.99
N GLU A 96 3.83 -9.68 -10.79
CA GLU A 96 5.28 -9.89 -10.92
C GLU A 96 5.80 -10.92 -9.91
N GLY A 97 5.45 -10.76 -8.63
CA GLY A 97 5.90 -11.64 -7.56
C GLY A 97 5.38 -13.08 -7.71
N LEU A 98 4.11 -13.27 -8.06
CA LEU A 98 3.57 -14.62 -8.29
C LEU A 98 4.15 -15.28 -9.54
N THR A 99 4.43 -14.49 -10.59
CA THR A 99 5.07 -14.99 -11.81
C THR A 99 6.50 -15.45 -11.51
N ASP A 100 7.29 -14.64 -10.79
CA ASP A 100 8.64 -15.02 -10.35
C ASP A 100 8.63 -16.29 -9.48
N LEU A 101 7.70 -16.39 -8.52
CA LEU A 101 7.56 -17.58 -7.68
C LEU A 101 7.24 -18.84 -8.51
N ALA A 102 6.36 -18.71 -9.52
CA ALA A 102 6.02 -19.81 -10.42
C ALA A 102 7.22 -20.26 -11.25
N ILE A 103 7.99 -19.32 -11.82
CA ILE A 103 9.22 -19.61 -12.58
C ILE A 103 10.22 -20.36 -11.69
N LYS A 104 10.50 -19.84 -10.49
CA LYS A 104 11.42 -20.48 -9.53
C LYS A 104 10.99 -21.90 -9.16
N SER A 105 9.70 -22.12 -8.94
CA SER A 105 9.13 -23.45 -8.71
C SER A 105 9.41 -24.37 -9.90
N ILE A 106 9.11 -23.95 -11.13
CA ILE A 106 9.31 -24.76 -12.33
C ILE A 106 10.79 -25.15 -12.50
N GLU A 107 11.70 -24.18 -12.38
CA GLU A 107 13.14 -24.38 -12.59
C GLU A 107 13.78 -25.27 -11.51
N SER A 108 13.39 -25.10 -10.24
CA SER A 108 13.94 -25.88 -9.12
C SER A 108 13.30 -27.24 -8.92
N GLY A 109 12.07 -27.44 -9.43
CA GLY A 109 11.24 -28.59 -9.10
C GLY A 109 10.55 -28.51 -7.73
N ASP A 110 10.79 -27.45 -6.94
CA ASP A 110 10.14 -27.22 -5.64
C ASP A 110 8.66 -26.84 -5.86
N ARG A 111 7.76 -27.45 -5.09
CA ARG A 111 6.30 -27.23 -5.16
C ARG A 111 5.70 -26.80 -3.82
N ASP A 112 6.54 -26.51 -2.85
CA ASP A 112 6.13 -26.00 -1.55
C ASP A 112 6.04 -24.46 -1.62
N PHE A 113 4.82 -23.92 -1.56
CA PHE A 113 4.56 -22.49 -1.61
C PHE A 113 4.38 -21.95 -0.20
N THR A 114 5.47 -21.43 0.37
CA THR A 114 5.47 -20.84 1.71
C THR A 114 5.34 -19.33 1.66
N LEU A 115 4.91 -18.72 2.77
CA LEU A 115 4.86 -17.26 2.91
C LEU A 115 6.24 -16.64 2.64
N ASP A 116 7.31 -17.21 3.18
CA ASP A 116 8.67 -16.68 2.99
C ASP A 116 9.09 -16.65 1.51
N LYS A 117 8.76 -17.70 0.76
CA LYS A 117 9.02 -17.76 -0.69
C LYS A 117 8.22 -16.69 -1.44
N LEU A 118 6.94 -16.51 -1.09
CA LEU A 118 6.10 -15.47 -1.64
C LEU A 118 6.65 -14.06 -1.35
N LEU A 119 7.00 -13.76 -0.09
CA LEU A 119 7.56 -12.47 0.31
C LEU A 119 8.91 -12.22 -0.38
N ALA A 120 9.75 -13.24 -0.53
CA ALA A 120 11.01 -13.14 -1.26
C ALA A 120 10.79 -12.79 -2.74
N SER A 121 9.81 -13.40 -3.41
CA SER A 121 9.46 -13.07 -4.80
C SER A 121 8.86 -11.67 -4.96
N LEU A 122 8.00 -11.24 -4.03
CA LEU A 122 7.50 -9.86 -4.01
C LEU A 122 8.64 -8.85 -3.86
N ASN A 123 9.61 -9.10 -2.98
CA ASN A 123 10.76 -8.22 -2.78
C ASN A 123 11.64 -8.07 -4.04
N VAL A 124 11.73 -9.09 -4.90
CA VAL A 124 12.45 -8.99 -6.18
C VAL A 124 11.75 -8.00 -7.12
N ALA A 125 10.42 -8.05 -7.18
CA ALA A 125 9.61 -7.18 -8.02
C ALA A 125 9.50 -5.74 -7.48
N THR A 126 9.68 -5.55 -6.18
CA THR A 126 9.45 -4.26 -5.50
C THR A 126 10.67 -3.79 -4.71
N PRO A 127 11.78 -3.44 -5.37
CA PRO A 127 13.01 -3.06 -4.68
C PRO A 127 12.78 -1.89 -3.71
N GLY A 128 13.29 -2.04 -2.49
CA GLY A 128 13.19 -1.05 -1.42
C GLY A 128 11.91 -1.11 -0.59
N ALA A 129 10.81 -1.66 -1.13
CA ALA A 129 9.63 -1.96 -0.32
C ALA A 129 9.88 -3.20 0.54
N LYS A 130 9.22 -3.26 1.70
CA LYS A 130 9.17 -4.45 2.54
C LYS A 130 7.76 -5.01 2.54
N TRP A 131 7.66 -6.32 2.73
CA TRP A 131 6.40 -7.03 2.84
C TRP A 131 6.37 -7.86 4.11
N ASN A 132 5.17 -8.01 4.68
CA ASN A 132 4.90 -8.97 5.75
C ASN A 132 3.50 -9.56 5.51
N GLY A 133 3.16 -10.64 6.22
CA GLY A 133 1.93 -11.36 6.02
C GLY A 133 1.69 -12.47 7.03
N SER A 134 0.65 -13.24 6.78
CA SER A 134 0.30 -14.42 7.56
C SER A 134 -0.44 -15.43 6.68
N ILE A 135 -0.54 -16.68 7.13
CA ILE A 135 -1.44 -17.65 6.51
C ILE A 135 -2.88 -17.16 6.70
N MET A 136 -3.66 -17.21 5.62
CA MET A 136 -5.08 -16.88 5.67
C MET A 136 -5.81 -17.86 6.57
N LYS A 137 -6.70 -17.34 7.42
CA LYS A 137 -7.64 -18.15 8.21
C LYS A 137 -9.05 -17.95 7.69
N ASP A 138 -9.87 -19.00 7.68
CA ASP A 138 -11.29 -18.92 7.37
C ASP A 138 -12.09 -18.28 8.52
N ASN A 139 -13.42 -18.18 8.35
CA ASN A 139 -14.31 -17.61 9.38
C ASN A 139 -14.33 -18.42 10.70
N ASN A 140 -13.85 -19.66 10.70
CA ASN A 140 -13.73 -20.50 11.88
C ASN A 140 -12.33 -20.41 12.53
N GLY A 141 -11.41 -19.64 11.93
CA GLY A 141 -10.03 -19.51 12.38
C GLY A 141 -9.12 -20.65 11.95
N VAL A 142 -9.56 -21.48 10.99
CA VAL A 142 -8.79 -22.59 10.43
C VAL A 142 -7.88 -22.06 9.32
N ASP A 143 -6.60 -22.44 9.36
CA ASP A 143 -5.63 -22.07 8.33
C ASP A 143 -6.07 -22.62 6.97
N VAL A 144 -6.02 -21.76 5.94
CA VAL A 144 -6.28 -22.10 4.55
C VAL A 144 -4.94 -22.37 3.88
N PRO A 145 -4.63 -23.64 3.50
CA PRO A 145 -3.35 -23.97 2.90
C PRO A 145 -3.10 -23.19 1.60
N ASN A 146 -1.86 -22.72 1.40
CA ASN A 146 -1.43 -21.96 0.23
C ASN A 146 -2.19 -20.64 -0.02
N ALA A 147 -2.87 -20.10 1.00
CA ALA A 147 -3.50 -18.80 0.96
C ALA A 147 -2.87 -17.89 2.02
N PHE A 148 -2.52 -16.67 1.62
CA PHE A 148 -1.77 -15.73 2.46
C PHE A 148 -2.43 -14.36 2.47
N PHE A 149 -2.49 -13.74 3.64
CA PHE A 149 -2.65 -12.29 3.75
C PHE A 149 -1.28 -11.65 3.67
N ILE A 150 -1.14 -10.60 2.87
CA ILE A 150 0.10 -9.84 2.73
C ILE A 150 -0.20 -8.34 2.76
N TYR A 151 0.77 -7.57 3.22
CA TYR A 151 0.75 -6.12 3.12
C TYR A 151 2.15 -5.58 2.86
N GLN A 152 2.22 -4.48 2.12
CA GLN A 152 3.44 -3.72 1.88
C GLN A 152 3.64 -2.72 3.02
N ASP A 153 4.89 -2.35 3.28
CA ASP A 153 5.20 -1.24 4.17
C ASP A 153 4.61 0.07 3.62
N THR A 154 3.80 0.75 4.42
CA THR A 154 3.18 2.02 4.05
C THR A 154 4.25 3.07 3.82
N TYR A 155 4.19 3.74 2.66
CA TYR A 155 5.02 4.89 2.33
C TYR A 155 4.26 6.18 2.64
N ILE A 156 4.80 7.01 3.52
CA ILE A 156 4.24 8.33 3.81
C ILE A 156 5.03 9.38 3.05
N PHE A 157 4.35 10.13 2.18
CA PHE A 157 4.99 11.19 1.40
C PHE A 157 5.66 12.22 2.31
N GLY A 158 6.92 12.56 2.02
CA GLY A 158 7.78 13.43 2.82
C GLY A 158 8.41 12.75 4.04
N LYS A 159 8.17 11.46 4.29
CA LYS A 159 8.74 10.70 5.41
C LYS A 159 9.36 9.36 5.01
N GLY A 160 8.90 8.76 3.91
CA GLY A 160 9.33 7.43 3.47
C GLY A 160 8.53 6.30 4.11
N TYR A 161 9.09 5.09 4.09
CA TYR A 161 8.47 3.89 4.65
C TYR A 161 8.31 3.98 6.16
N MET A 162 7.15 3.57 6.67
CA MET A 162 6.81 3.64 8.09
C MET A 162 7.48 2.55 8.94
N GLY A 163 7.88 1.43 8.35
CA GLY A 163 8.39 0.28 9.08
C GLY A 163 7.29 -0.61 9.66
N VAL A 164 6.05 -0.52 9.17
CA VAL A 164 4.90 -1.26 9.72
C VAL A 164 5.03 -2.78 9.55
N THR A 165 5.85 -3.21 8.59
CA THR A 165 6.19 -4.62 8.38
C THR A 165 7.02 -5.21 9.50
N SER A 166 7.66 -4.40 10.34
CA SER A 166 8.50 -4.85 11.46
C SER A 166 7.80 -4.73 12.82
N VAL A 167 6.54 -4.30 12.84
CA VAL A 167 5.78 -4.10 14.08
C VAL A 167 5.22 -5.45 14.54
N GLU A 168 5.59 -5.87 15.75
CA GLU A 168 4.94 -7.00 16.42
C GLU A 168 3.50 -6.62 16.78
N ILE A 169 2.53 -7.40 16.30
CA ILE A 169 1.11 -7.19 16.61
C ILE A 169 0.85 -7.71 18.02
N PRO A 170 0.42 -6.85 18.97
CA PRO A 170 0.10 -7.31 20.32
C PRO A 170 -1.02 -8.35 20.31
N GLU A 171 -0.88 -9.41 21.11
CA GLU A 171 -1.80 -10.55 21.18
C GLU A 171 -3.26 -10.16 21.43
N LYS A 172 -3.49 -9.05 22.16
CA LYS A 172 -4.84 -8.50 22.39
C LYS A 172 -5.61 -8.18 21.10
N TYR A 173 -4.93 -7.98 19.98
CA TYR A 173 -5.55 -7.70 18.68
C TYR A 173 -5.84 -8.97 17.86
N THR A 174 -5.33 -10.13 18.27
CA THR A 174 -5.50 -11.41 17.55
C THR A 174 -6.90 -12.02 17.74
N ASN A 175 -7.65 -11.58 18.74
CA ASN A 175 -8.99 -12.10 19.08
C ASN A 175 -10.11 -11.04 18.98
N LEU A 176 -9.89 -9.95 18.24
CA LEU A 176 -10.94 -8.95 18.05
C LEU A 176 -12.12 -9.57 17.27
N GLY A 177 -13.29 -9.63 17.90
CA GLY A 177 -14.52 -10.11 17.26
C GLY A 177 -14.85 -11.58 17.49
N LYS A 178 -14.13 -12.27 18.37
CA LYS A 178 -14.63 -13.49 19.04
C LYS A 178 -15.33 -13.15 20.35
#